data_AF-A0A5B7BWP3-F1
#
_entry.id   AF-A0A5B7BWP3-F1
#
_cell.length_a   1.000
_cell.length_b   1.000
_cell.length_c   1.000
_cell.angle_alpha   90.00
_cell.angle_beta   90.00
_cell.angle_gamma   90.00
#
_symmetry.space_group_name_H-M   'P 1'
#
loop_
_entity.id
_entity.type
_entity.pdbx_description
1 polymer ?
#
loop_
_entity_poly.entity_id
_entity_poly.type
_entity_poly.pdbx_seq_one_letter_code
_entity_poly.pdbx_strand_id
1 'polypeptide(L)'
;GAYGSKIIVTTRGQIVASIMGTTSSPYILEGLPHEDCLSLFIKGAFAKGQDKQYQNLVAIGKDIVKKCRGVPLAVRTLGSLLYNNTEEREWFFVRDNDIWNLVQREGDILPVLKLSFDQLP
;
A
#
# COMPACT_ATOMS: atom_id res chain seq x y z
N GLY A 1 -25.99 24.13 -3.99
CA GLY A 1 -25.99 23.50 -2.66
C GLY A 1 -26.69 24.41 -1.67
N ALA A 2 -27.29 23.86 -0.62
CA ALA A 2 -27.90 24.65 0.45
C ALA A 2 -26.83 25.38 1.29
N TYR A 3 -27.24 26.40 2.05
CA TYR A 3 -26.34 27.11 2.97
C TYR A 3 -25.61 26.14 3.90
N GLY A 4 -24.29 26.30 4.04
CA GLY A 4 -23.42 25.42 4.83
C GLY A 4 -22.85 24.21 4.08
N SER A 5 -23.22 23.97 2.83
CA SER A 5 -22.63 22.90 2.01
C SER A 5 -21.14 23.11 1.77
N LYS A 6 -20.36 22.03 1.74
CA LYS A 6 -18.92 22.03 1.42
C LYS A 6 -18.63 21.05 0.29
N ILE A 7 -17.65 21.38 -0.55
CA ILE A 7 -17.16 20.53 -1.63
C ILE A 7 -15.72 20.15 -1.31
N ILE A 8 -15.38 18.88 -1.46
CA ILE A 8 -14.00 18.37 -1.37
C ILE A 8 -13.62 17.84 -2.74
N VAL A 9 -12.49 18.30 -3.25
CA VAL A 9 -11.93 17.83 -4.53
C VAL A 9 -10.62 17.12 -4.25
N THR A 10 -10.47 15.92 -4.78
CA THR A 10 -9.23 15.14 -4.74
C THR A 10 -8.62 15.09 -6.13
N THR A 11 -7.32 15.35 -6.27
CA THR A 11 -6.61 15.29 -7.55
C THR A 11 -5.17 14.84 -7.34
N ARG A 12 -4.59 14.18 -8.35
CA ARG A 12 -3.15 13.87 -8.40
C ARG A 12 -2.31 15.01 -8.96
N GLY A 13 -2.93 16.00 -9.62
CA GLY A 13 -2.24 17.08 -10.29
C GLY A 13 -2.15 18.33 -9.41
N GLN A 14 -0.93 18.74 -9.05
CA GLN A 14 -0.72 19.96 -8.26
C GLN A 14 -1.26 21.21 -8.97
N ILE A 15 -1.14 21.27 -10.30
CA ILE A 15 -1.70 22.35 -11.12
C ILE A 15 -3.22 22.43 -10.96
N VAL A 16 -3.90 21.27 -11.00
CA VAL A 16 -5.36 21.21 -10.80
C VAL A 16 -5.72 21.67 -9.38
N ALA A 17 -4.97 21.23 -8.37
CA ALA A 17 -5.18 21.65 -6.98
C ALA A 17 -5.03 23.18 -6.81
N SER A 18 -4.05 23.79 -7.46
CA SER A 18 -3.85 25.25 -7.46
C SER A 18 -4.99 25.99 -8.19
N ILE A 19 -5.47 25.45 -9.32
CA ILE A 19 -6.58 26.05 -10.09
C ILE A 19 -7.91 25.99 -9.32
N MET A 20 -8.13 24.97 -8.49
CA MET A 20 -9.37 24.83 -7.72
C MET A 20 -9.69 26.03 -6.81
N GLY A 21 -8.70 26.89 -6.51
CA GLY A 21 -8.94 28.18 -5.84
C GLY A 21 -9.57 28.04 -4.46
N THR A 22 -9.18 27.01 -3.69
CA THR A 22 -9.69 26.79 -2.34
C THR A 22 -9.26 27.92 -1.40
N THR A 23 -10.06 28.20 -0.36
CA THR A 23 -9.80 29.29 0.61
C THR A 23 -8.50 29.10 1.41
N SER A 24 -7.90 27.92 1.35
CA SER A 24 -6.66 27.53 2.02
C SER A 24 -5.75 26.81 1.03
N SER A 25 -4.46 26.70 1.36
CA SER A 25 -3.52 25.87 0.60
C SER A 25 -4.05 24.42 0.47
N PRO A 26 -3.82 23.74 -0.66
CA PRO A 26 -4.19 22.34 -0.82
C PRO A 26 -3.60 21.48 0.30
N TYR A 27 -4.38 20.50 0.77
CA TYR A 27 -3.87 19.47 1.67
C TYR A 27 -3.06 18.45 0.86
N ILE A 28 -1.77 18.35 1.15
CA ILE A 28 -0.89 17.36 0.52
C ILE A 28 -1.05 16.04 1.29
N LEU A 29 -1.66 15.05 0.64
CA LEU A 29 -1.85 13.73 1.23
C LEU A 29 -0.54 12.95 1.18
N GLU A 30 0.07 12.73 2.33
CA GLU A 30 1.26 11.90 2.48
C GLU A 30 0.93 10.39 2.56
N GLY A 31 1.97 9.57 2.44
CA GLY A 31 1.87 8.12 2.66
C GLY A 31 1.59 7.79 4.14
N LEU A 32 1.13 6.57 4.38
CA LEU A 32 0.91 6.08 5.74
C LEU A 32 2.23 5.94 6.50
N PRO A 33 2.23 6.23 7.82
CA PRO A 33 3.32 5.86 8.71
C PRO A 33 3.65 4.36 8.63
N HIS A 34 4.90 4.01 8.93
CA HIS A 34 5.36 2.63 8.85
C HIS A 34 4.54 1.67 9.72
N GLU A 35 4.22 2.06 10.95
CA GLU A 35 3.43 1.24 11.88
C GLU A 35 1.99 1.03 11.40
N ASP A 36 1.39 2.06 10.78
CA ASP A 36 0.05 1.94 10.19
C ASP A 36 0.07 1.03 8.96
N CYS A 37 1.12 1.12 8.14
CA CYS A 37 1.33 0.18 7.03
C CYS A 37 1.47 -1.25 7.54
N LEU A 38 2.26 -1.47 8.61
CA LEU A 38 2.43 -2.79 9.19
C LEU A 38 1.09 -3.33 9.74
N SER A 39 0.34 -2.51 10.47
CA SER A 39 -0.98 -2.88 10.96
C SER A 39 -1.94 -3.26 9.82
N LEU A 40 -1.96 -2.47 8.75
CA LEU A 40 -2.76 -2.74 7.56
C LEU A 40 -2.33 -4.03 6.85
N PHE A 41 -1.03 -4.27 6.73
CA PHE A 41 -0.49 -5.48 6.13
C PHE A 41 -0.88 -6.73 6.92
N ILE A 42 -0.67 -6.73 8.25
CA ILE A 42 -0.99 -7.87 9.11
C ILE A 42 -2.48 -8.22 9.03
N LYS A 43 -3.35 -7.20 9.03
CA LYS A 43 -4.80 -7.38 8.84
C LYS A 43 -5.16 -8.00 7.48
N GLY A 44 -4.34 -7.77 6.46
CA GLY A 44 -4.55 -8.31 5.11
C GLY A 44 -3.96 -9.70 4.90
N ALA A 45 -2.83 -10.02 5.55
CA ALA A 45 -2.07 -11.26 5.32
C ALA A 45 -2.46 -12.40 6.25
N PHE A 46 -2.97 -12.11 7.46
CA PHE A 46 -3.24 -13.12 8.47
C PHE A 46 -4.73 -13.19 8.82
N ALA A 47 -5.24 -14.40 9.01
CA ALA A 47 -6.50 -14.58 9.72
C ALA A 47 -6.37 -14.09 11.16
N LYS A 48 -7.51 -13.79 11.82
CA LYS A 48 -7.53 -13.19 13.16
C LYS A 48 -6.72 -14.02 14.17
N GLY A 49 -5.60 -13.47 14.64
CA GLY A 49 -4.73 -14.09 15.65
C GLY A 49 -3.67 -15.05 15.09
N GLN A 50 -3.68 -15.33 13.78
CA GLN A 50 -2.70 -16.19 13.11
C GLN A 50 -1.29 -15.56 13.11
N ASP A 51 -1.21 -14.24 13.11
CA ASP A 51 0.04 -13.47 13.21
C ASP A 51 0.87 -13.83 14.46
N LYS A 52 0.19 -14.18 15.57
CA LYS A 52 0.86 -14.60 16.81
C LYS A 52 1.58 -15.94 16.68
N GLN A 53 1.09 -16.82 15.81
CA GLN A 53 1.66 -18.14 15.58
C GLN A 53 2.86 -18.10 14.63
N TYR A 54 2.87 -17.18 13.67
CA TYR A 54 3.87 -17.09 12.61
C TYR A 54 4.73 -15.83 12.72
N GLN A 55 5.42 -15.67 13.86
CA GLN A 55 6.29 -14.51 14.12
C GLN A 55 7.43 -14.35 13.09
N ASN A 56 7.89 -15.46 12.51
CA ASN A 56 8.82 -15.49 11.38
C ASN A 56 8.25 -14.79 10.14
N LEU A 57 6.99 -15.09 9.77
CA LEU A 57 6.32 -14.45 8.63
C LEU A 57 6.05 -12.97 8.91
N VAL A 58 5.70 -12.62 10.15
CA VAL A 58 5.57 -11.22 10.59
C VAL A 58 6.89 -10.46 10.40
N ALA A 59 8.03 -11.07 10.71
CA ALA A 59 9.34 -10.46 10.49
C ALA A 59 9.61 -10.21 9.00
N ILE A 60 9.31 -11.17 8.12
CA ILE A 60 9.44 -11.00 6.66
C ILE A 60 8.47 -9.92 6.15
N GLY A 61 7.24 -9.91 6.67
CA GLY A 61 6.21 -8.92 6.34
C GLY A 61 6.65 -7.48 6.64
N LYS A 62 7.41 -7.25 7.71
CA LYS A 62 7.99 -5.92 8.00
C LYS A 62 8.91 -5.44 6.87
N ASP A 63 9.71 -6.33 6.29
CA ASP A 63 10.60 -5.97 5.18
C ASP A 63 9.82 -5.73 3.88
N ILE A 64 8.78 -6.51 3.63
CA ILE A 64 7.85 -6.29 2.51
C ILE A 64 7.18 -4.91 2.64
N VAL A 65 6.72 -4.55 3.83
CA VAL A 65 6.06 -3.25 4.11
C VAL A 65 7.01 -2.07 3.85
N LYS A 66 8.30 -2.18 4.19
CA LYS A 66 9.29 -1.13 3.88
C LYS A 66 9.35 -0.84 2.38
N LYS A 67 9.20 -1.87 1.52
CA LYS A 67 9.19 -1.71 0.05
C LYS A 67 7.96 -0.98 -0.47
N CYS A 68 6.87 -0.94 0.29
CA CYS A 68 5.62 -0.27 -0.08
C CYS A 68 5.66 1.26 0.08
N ARG A 69 6.69 1.82 0.73
CA ARG A 69 6.93 3.28 0.88
C ARG A 69 5.69 4.08 1.32
N GLY A 70 4.90 3.54 2.24
CA GLY A 70 3.72 4.23 2.78
C GLY A 70 2.47 4.16 1.89
N VAL A 71 2.51 3.52 0.72
CA VAL A 71 1.35 3.51 -0.19
C VAL A 71 0.31 2.48 0.25
N PRO A 72 -0.89 2.89 0.72
CA PRO A 72 -1.86 1.98 1.33
C PRO A 72 -2.35 0.89 0.39
N LEU A 73 -2.49 1.22 -0.90
CA LEU A 73 -2.93 0.27 -1.92
C LEU A 73 -1.90 -0.84 -2.13
N ALA A 74 -0.60 -0.51 -2.16
CA ALA A 74 0.48 -1.50 -2.27
C ALA A 74 0.46 -2.48 -1.09
N VAL A 75 0.38 -1.92 0.13
CA VAL A 75 0.35 -2.68 1.38
C VAL A 75 -0.83 -3.65 1.39
N ARG A 76 -2.04 -3.18 1.08
CA ARG A 76 -3.24 -4.02 1.05
C ARG A 76 -3.15 -5.11 -0.01
N THR A 77 -2.59 -4.78 -1.17
CA THR A 77 -2.44 -5.75 -2.27
C THR A 77 -1.55 -6.91 -1.86
N LEU A 78 -0.36 -6.63 -1.30
CA LEU A 78 0.54 -7.70 -0.85
C LEU A 78 0.01 -8.48 0.34
N GLY A 79 -0.64 -7.78 1.28
CA GLY A 79 -1.31 -8.46 2.38
C GLY A 79 -2.32 -9.46 1.84
N SER A 80 -3.17 -9.04 0.90
CA SER A 80 -4.18 -9.90 0.28
C SER A 80 -3.56 -11.04 -0.52
N LEU A 81 -2.47 -10.79 -1.25
CA LEU A 81 -1.73 -11.81 -2.00
C LEU A 81 -1.19 -12.92 -1.09
N LEU A 82 -0.67 -12.55 0.09
CA LEU A 82 -0.11 -13.47 1.07
C LEU A 82 -1.15 -14.00 2.06
N TYR A 83 -2.43 -13.70 1.85
CA TYR A 83 -3.49 -14.05 2.80
C TYR A 83 -3.50 -15.55 3.09
N ASN A 84 -3.35 -15.88 4.37
CA ASN A 84 -3.35 -17.25 4.88
C ASN A 84 -2.26 -18.17 4.30
N ASN A 85 -1.24 -17.59 3.64
CA ASN A 85 -0.09 -18.35 3.15
C ASN A 85 0.92 -18.54 4.29
N THR A 86 1.18 -19.78 4.68
CA THR A 86 2.11 -20.12 5.77
C THR A 86 3.50 -20.55 5.28
N GLU A 87 3.72 -20.60 3.97
CA GLU A 87 4.98 -21.04 3.38
C GLU A 87 5.99 -19.89 3.31
N GLU A 88 7.07 -19.95 4.09
CA GLU A 88 8.11 -18.91 4.10
C GLU A 88 8.69 -18.62 2.71
N ARG A 89 8.76 -19.63 1.84
CA ARG A 89 9.31 -19.48 0.49
C ARG A 89 8.51 -18.49 -0.35
N GLU A 90 7.20 -18.49 -0.24
CA GLU A 90 6.32 -17.55 -0.95
C GLU A 90 6.50 -16.12 -0.43
N TRP A 91 6.69 -15.98 0.88
CA TRP A 91 6.99 -14.69 1.49
C TRP A 91 8.36 -14.13 1.06
N PHE A 92 9.38 -15.00 0.99
CA PHE A 92 10.68 -14.63 0.45
C PHE A 92 10.61 -14.28 -1.03
N PHE A 93 9.85 -15.05 -1.82
CA PHE A 93 9.63 -14.75 -3.23
C PHE A 93 9.03 -13.35 -3.41
N VAL A 94 7.98 -13.01 -2.66
CA VAL A 94 7.40 -11.67 -2.69
C VAL A 94 8.39 -10.61 -2.23
N ARG A 95 9.13 -10.84 -1.13
CA ARG A 95 10.09 -9.86 -0.60
C ARG A 95 11.24 -9.59 -1.56
N ASP A 96 11.78 -10.63 -2.19
CA ASP A 96 13.04 -10.58 -2.94
C ASP A 96 12.84 -10.47 -4.45
N ASN A 97 11.58 -10.40 -4.91
CA ASN A 97 11.25 -10.33 -6.33
C ASN A 97 11.94 -9.15 -7.05
N ASP A 98 12.48 -9.40 -8.24
CA ASP A 98 13.15 -8.38 -9.06
C ASP A 98 12.25 -7.22 -9.48
N ILE A 99 10.92 -7.40 -9.42
CA ILE A 99 9.93 -6.37 -9.70
C ILE A 99 10.13 -5.11 -8.85
N TRP A 100 10.73 -5.26 -7.65
CA TRP A 100 11.05 -4.13 -6.77
C TRP A 100 12.13 -3.20 -7.34
N ASN A 101 12.95 -3.68 -8.28
CA ASN A 101 14.04 -2.93 -8.89
C ASN A 101 13.60 -2.18 -10.16
N LEU A 102 12.34 -2.33 -10.58
CA LEU A 102 11.81 -1.61 -11.74
C LEU A 102 11.77 -0.10 -11.45
N VAL A 103 12.38 0.68 -12.35
CA VAL A 103 12.35 2.15 -12.30
C VAL A 103 10.90 2.61 -12.50
N GLN A 104 10.34 3.26 -11.49
CA GLN A 104 8.98 3.83 -11.56
C GLN A 104 9.05 5.33 -11.86
N ARG A 105 8.24 5.77 -12.81
CA ARG A 105 7.91 7.17 -13.07
C ARG A 105 6.69 7.59 -12.27
N GLU A 106 6.52 8.89 -12.13
CA GLU A 106 5.35 9.50 -11.52
C GLU A 106 4.11 9.20 -12.38
N GLY A 107 3.24 8.30 -11.92
CA GLY A 107 2.13 7.79 -12.73
C GLY A 107 2.07 6.28 -12.83
N ASP A 108 3.21 5.61 -12.69
CA ASP A 108 3.33 4.18 -12.98
C ASP A 108 2.53 3.33 -11.99
N ILE A 109 2.00 2.23 -12.51
CA ILE A 109 1.38 1.17 -11.73
C ILE A 109 2.48 0.61 -10.83
N LEU A 110 2.27 0.66 -9.51
CA LEU A 110 3.23 0.13 -8.55
C LEU A 110 3.59 -1.31 -8.95
N PRO A 111 4.87 -1.68 -9.07
CA PRO A 111 5.35 -3.01 -9.45
C PRO A 111 4.70 -4.14 -8.64
N VAL A 112 4.30 -3.82 -7.42
CA VAL A 112 3.48 -4.66 -6.53
C VAL A 112 2.14 -5.10 -7.10
N LEU A 113 1.45 -4.24 -7.87
CA LEU A 113 0.16 -4.53 -8.48
C LEU A 113 0.35 -5.51 -9.64
N LYS A 114 1.45 -5.39 -10.37
CA LYS A 114 1.84 -6.36 -11.39
C LYS A 114 2.16 -7.71 -10.75
N LEU A 115 2.94 -7.73 -9.66
CA LEU A 115 3.26 -8.97 -8.94
C LEU A 115 2.00 -9.70 -8.47
N SER A 116 1.02 -8.95 -7.93
CA SER A 116 -0.26 -9.54 -7.54
C SER A 116 -1.08 -10.05 -8.72
N PHE A 117 -1.00 -9.41 -9.89
CA PHE A 117 -1.68 -9.85 -11.10
C PHE A 117 -1.05 -11.12 -11.69
N ASP A 118 0.28 -11.17 -11.74
CA ASP A 118 1.05 -12.32 -12.27
C ASP A 118 0.88 -13.59 -11.40
N GLN A 119 0.35 -13.46 -10.18
CA GLN A 119 0.08 -14.53 -9.22
C GLN A 119 -1.40 -14.98 -9.20
N LEU A 120 -2.26 -14.41 -10.04
CA LEU A 120 -3.64 -14.87 -10.19
C LEU A 120 -3.67 -16.21 -10.97
N PRO A 121 -4.60 -17.14 -10.65
CA PRO A 121 -4.79 -18.37 -11.40
C PRO A 121 -5.20 -18.18 -12.86
#